data_AF-A0A7Y7QLK2-F1
#
_entry.id   AF-A0A7Y7QLK2-F1
#
_cell.length_a   1.000
_cell.length_b   1.000
_cell.length_c   1.000
_cell.angle_alpha   90.00
_cell.angle_beta   90.00
_cell.angle_gamma   90.00
#
_symmetry.space_group_name_H-M   'P 1'
#
loop_
_entity.id
_entity.type
_entity.pdbx_description
1 polymer ?
#
loop_
_entity_poly.entity_id
_entity_poly.type
_entity_poly.pdbx_seq_one_letter_code
_entity_poly.pdbx_strand_id
1 'polypeptide(L)'
;MNKDFVTKNRQIEILKNTILSSGLIDEDILNEASKLYYDNPYHNFLHVLRVTSYVLLLNKNDFSPLEIRSLMIAGLFHDAGHTGTAMELDEFISLDYFRKTMDKYPDFLIDDSICRHGIIGTVFKNRAKNKNKYSKIMADLDIGDIGSGIADFIYYSSLFSLEEYVKPEYFYTEVEKGYFKYLMSIDKFVMISSEAREVLPNSLKTIREFYNIPLDKKLSMFETLKNEDITLDEFREKYFN
;
A
#
# COMPACT_ATOMS: atom_id res chain seq x y z
N MET A 1 -0.18 24.05 -1.04
CA MET A 1 0.63 23.18 -0.17
C MET A 1 1.97 22.95 -0.86
N ASN A 2 3.09 23.14 -0.16
CA ASN A 2 4.42 22.99 -0.77
C ASN A 2 4.67 21.51 -1.04
N LYS A 3 4.71 21.16 -2.33
CA LYS A 3 4.98 19.82 -2.86
C LYS A 3 6.49 19.58 -2.95
N ASP A 4 7.22 19.81 -1.86
CA ASP A 4 8.67 19.64 -1.89
C ASP A 4 9.02 18.17 -1.65
N PHE A 5 8.57 17.28 -2.55
CA PHE A 5 9.02 15.89 -2.62
C PHE A 5 9.17 15.46 -4.08
N VAL A 6 10.10 14.55 -4.32
CA VAL A 6 10.33 13.95 -5.64
C VAL A 6 9.49 12.68 -5.79
N THR A 7 8.62 12.61 -6.79
CA THR A 7 7.87 11.41 -7.15
C THR A 7 8.83 10.27 -7.52
N LYS A 8 8.54 9.04 -7.06
CA LYS A 8 9.39 7.86 -7.28
C LYS A 8 9.11 7.19 -8.63
N ASN A 9 9.26 7.93 -9.73
CA ASN A 9 8.90 7.48 -11.08
C ASN A 9 9.61 6.17 -11.47
N ARG A 10 10.88 6.01 -11.08
CA ARG A 10 11.62 4.77 -11.37
C ARG A 10 11.03 3.56 -10.65
N GLN A 11 10.63 3.71 -9.39
CA GLN A 11 9.97 2.65 -8.64
C GLN A 11 8.56 2.35 -9.18
N ILE A 12 7.83 3.37 -9.62
CA ILE A 12 6.53 3.22 -10.29
C ILE A 12 6.67 2.33 -11.53
N GLU A 13 7.64 2.60 -12.41
CA GLU A 13 7.82 1.79 -13.62
C GLU A 13 8.23 0.34 -13.32
N ILE A 14 9.05 0.10 -12.29
CA ILE A 14 9.39 -1.26 -11.85
C ILE A 14 8.12 -2.03 -11.44
N LEU A 15 7.26 -1.41 -10.62
CA LEU A 15 6.03 -2.06 -10.15
C LEU A 15 4.98 -2.21 -11.26
N LYS A 16 4.84 -1.24 -12.17
CA LYS A 16 3.99 -1.37 -13.36
C LYS A 16 4.41 -2.56 -14.21
N ASN A 17 5.70 -2.67 -14.53
CA ASN A 17 6.23 -3.80 -15.30
C ASN A 17 6.00 -5.13 -14.58
N THR A 18 6.17 -5.16 -13.25
CA THR A 18 5.87 -6.35 -12.44
C THR A 18 4.41 -6.77 -12.58
N ILE A 19 3.47 -5.83 -12.48
CA ILE A 19 2.03 -6.09 -12.61
C ILE A 19 1.67 -6.52 -14.03
N LEU A 20 2.13 -5.82 -15.06
CA LEU A 20 1.83 -6.15 -16.46
C LEU A 20 2.40 -7.51 -16.88
N SER A 21 3.62 -7.83 -16.42
CA SER A 21 4.24 -9.13 -16.72
C SER A 21 3.50 -10.33 -16.12
N SER A 22 2.61 -10.11 -15.15
CA SER A 22 1.75 -11.17 -14.61
C SER A 22 0.71 -11.68 -15.61
N GLY A 23 0.35 -10.87 -16.63
CA GLY A 23 -0.73 -11.16 -17.58
C GLY A 23 -2.13 -11.19 -16.94
N LEU A 24 -2.26 -10.74 -15.69
CA LEU A 24 -3.54 -10.72 -14.97
C LEU A 24 -4.27 -9.38 -15.10
N ILE A 25 -3.55 -8.31 -15.44
CA ILE A 25 -4.07 -6.94 -15.61
C ILE A 25 -3.65 -6.42 -16.99
N ASP A 26 -4.60 -5.83 -17.70
CA ASP A 26 -4.35 -5.21 -19.01
C ASP A 26 -3.76 -3.80 -18.84
N GLU A 27 -2.89 -3.42 -19.78
CA GLU A 27 -2.23 -2.10 -19.77
C GLU A 27 -3.23 -0.95 -19.79
N ASP A 28 -4.32 -1.08 -20.54
CA ASP A 28 -5.37 -0.05 -20.62
C ASP A 28 -6.04 0.18 -19.27
N ILE A 29 -6.33 -0.88 -18.50
CA ILE A 29 -6.93 -0.77 -17.16
C ILE A 29 -5.95 -0.12 -16.19
N LEU A 30 -4.67 -0.51 -16.24
CA LEU A 30 -3.63 0.08 -15.40
C LEU A 30 -3.47 1.59 -15.70
N ASN A 31 -3.52 1.96 -16.97
CA ASN A 31 -3.44 3.35 -17.42
C ASN A 31 -4.68 4.15 -16.99
N GLU A 32 -5.88 3.58 -17.06
CA GLU A 32 -7.10 4.24 -16.53
C GLU A 32 -7.02 4.43 -15.02
N ALA A 33 -6.58 3.41 -14.28
CA ALA A 33 -6.40 3.50 -12.83
C ALA A 33 -5.42 4.64 -12.46
N SER A 34 -4.30 4.75 -13.17
CA SER A 34 -3.26 5.77 -12.90
C SER A 34 -3.79 7.21 -12.93
N LYS A 35 -4.79 7.49 -13.77
CA LYS A 35 -5.38 8.83 -13.94
C LYS A 35 -6.24 9.27 -12.74
N LEU A 36 -6.56 8.35 -11.84
CA LEU A 36 -7.44 8.56 -10.70
C LEU A 36 -6.70 8.95 -9.42
N TYR A 37 -5.37 8.93 -9.46
CA TYR A 37 -4.53 9.23 -8.31
C TYR A 37 -3.93 10.62 -8.39
N TYR A 38 -4.02 11.34 -7.28
CA TYR A 38 -3.34 12.60 -7.12
C TYR A 38 -1.86 12.37 -6.78
N ASP A 39 -1.05 13.39 -7.04
CA ASP A 39 0.37 13.44 -6.70
C ASP A 39 0.56 13.78 -5.21
N ASN A 40 -0.04 12.94 -4.36
CA ASN A 40 0.17 12.96 -2.91
C ASN A 40 1.51 12.28 -2.57
N PRO A 41 2.15 12.57 -1.43
CA PRO A 41 3.38 11.88 -1.06
C PRO A 41 3.21 10.37 -0.89
N TYR A 42 2.15 9.90 -0.23
CA TYR A 42 1.93 8.50 0.09
C TYR A 42 0.75 7.89 -0.65
N HIS A 43 -0.47 8.38 -0.45
CA HIS A 43 -1.69 7.84 -1.08
C HIS A 43 -1.76 8.28 -2.55
N ASN A 44 -0.86 7.72 -3.36
CA ASN A 44 -0.64 8.00 -4.77
C ASN A 44 -0.52 6.69 -5.57
N PHE A 45 -0.19 6.79 -6.86
CA PHE A 45 -0.11 5.62 -7.71
C PHE A 45 1.00 4.63 -7.31
N LEU A 46 2.10 5.09 -6.69
CA LEU A 46 3.16 4.21 -6.20
C LEU A 46 2.65 3.28 -5.10
N HIS A 47 1.90 3.81 -4.13
CA HIS A 47 1.32 3.03 -3.04
C HIS A 47 0.42 1.92 -3.58
N VAL A 48 -0.52 2.26 -4.46
CA VAL A 48 -1.47 1.26 -4.97
C VAL A 48 -0.82 0.20 -5.85
N LEU A 49 0.23 0.54 -6.58
CA LEU A 49 1.05 -0.44 -7.29
C LEU A 49 1.76 -1.37 -6.31
N ARG A 50 2.24 -0.86 -5.17
CA ARG A 50 2.89 -1.67 -4.14
C ARG A 50 1.89 -2.64 -3.51
N VAL A 51 0.72 -2.15 -3.08
CA VAL A 51 -0.36 -2.98 -2.53
C VAL A 51 -0.78 -4.06 -3.53
N THR A 52 -0.97 -3.69 -4.80
CA THR A 52 -1.29 -4.63 -5.88
C THR A 52 -0.19 -5.67 -6.09
N SER A 53 1.09 -5.29 -5.98
CA SER A 53 2.21 -6.22 -6.12
C SER A 53 2.23 -7.29 -5.01
N TYR A 54 1.72 -7.00 -3.81
CA TYR A 54 1.62 -8.01 -2.75
C TYR A 54 0.60 -9.11 -3.07
N VAL A 55 -0.44 -8.80 -3.85
CA VAL A 55 -1.43 -9.80 -4.29
C VAL A 55 -0.74 -10.90 -5.11
N LEU A 56 0.30 -10.57 -5.89
CA LEU A 56 1.06 -11.53 -6.69
C LEU A 56 1.89 -12.50 -5.85
N LEU A 57 2.14 -12.17 -4.57
CA LEU A 57 2.88 -13.02 -3.64
C LEU A 57 1.99 -14.08 -2.99
N LEU A 58 0.66 -13.90 -3.00
CA LEU A 58 -0.28 -14.85 -2.40
C LEU A 58 -0.09 -16.26 -2.97
N ASN A 59 -0.26 -17.25 -2.10
CA ASN A 59 -0.08 -18.65 -2.45
C ASN A 59 -1.09 -19.08 -3.53
N LYS A 60 -0.59 -19.40 -4.72
CA LYS A 60 -1.40 -19.73 -5.91
C LYS A 60 -2.25 -20.99 -5.76
N ASN A 61 -2.00 -21.81 -4.74
CA ASN A 61 -2.83 -22.99 -4.46
C ASN A 61 -4.11 -22.65 -3.68
N ASP A 62 -4.13 -21.50 -3.00
CA ASP A 62 -5.25 -21.08 -2.16
C ASP A 62 -6.25 -20.16 -2.88
N PHE A 63 -5.87 -19.70 -4.09
CA PHE A 63 -6.65 -18.75 -4.88
C PHE A 63 -6.71 -19.16 -6.34
N SER A 64 -7.90 -19.05 -6.94
CA SER A 64 -8.07 -19.14 -8.38
C SER A 64 -7.46 -17.92 -9.10
N PRO A 65 -7.13 -18.05 -10.40
CA PRO A 65 -6.69 -16.90 -11.20
C PRO A 65 -7.70 -15.74 -11.21
N LEU A 66 -9.00 -16.02 -11.15
CA LEU A 66 -10.06 -15.01 -11.08
C LEU A 66 -10.02 -14.26 -9.73
N GLU A 67 -9.79 -14.96 -8.61
CA GLU A 67 -9.64 -14.33 -7.30
C GLU A 67 -8.41 -13.41 -7.25
N ILE A 68 -7.25 -13.88 -7.72
CA ILE A 68 -6.02 -13.06 -7.77
C ILE A 68 -6.24 -11.83 -8.65
N ARG A 69 -6.79 -11.99 -9.84
CA ARG A 69 -7.12 -10.85 -10.73
C ARG A 69 -8.06 -9.86 -10.05
N SER A 70 -9.10 -10.34 -9.38
CA SER A 70 -10.08 -9.48 -8.71
C SER A 70 -9.46 -8.74 -7.51
N LEU A 71 -8.56 -9.37 -6.76
CA LEU A 71 -7.80 -8.72 -5.69
C LEU A 71 -6.80 -7.70 -6.24
N MET A 72 -6.17 -7.97 -7.39
CA MET A 72 -5.30 -6.99 -8.04
C MET A 72 -6.11 -5.75 -8.49
N ILE A 73 -7.31 -5.94 -9.04
CA ILE A 73 -8.22 -4.82 -9.34
C ILE A 73 -8.63 -4.09 -8.05
N ALA A 74 -8.95 -4.81 -6.97
CA ALA A 74 -9.21 -4.16 -5.69
C ALA A 74 -8.01 -3.31 -5.22
N GLY A 75 -6.79 -3.84 -5.32
CA GLY A 75 -5.57 -3.13 -4.98
C GLY A 75 -5.32 -1.89 -5.84
N LEU A 76 -5.60 -1.96 -7.15
CA LEU A 76 -5.42 -0.82 -8.05
C LEU A 76 -6.42 0.32 -7.83
N PHE A 77 -7.54 0.07 -7.16
CA PHE A 77 -8.60 1.04 -6.99
C PHE A 77 -8.88 1.42 -5.54
N HIS A 78 -8.31 0.75 -4.53
CA HIS A 78 -8.71 0.95 -3.12
C HIS A 78 -8.59 2.38 -2.61
N ASP A 79 -7.65 3.17 -3.16
CA ASP A 79 -7.42 4.58 -2.83
C ASP A 79 -7.73 5.53 -4.00
N ALA A 80 -8.43 5.05 -5.04
CA ALA A 80 -8.73 5.88 -6.22
C ALA A 80 -9.52 7.12 -5.80
N GLY A 81 -9.03 8.30 -6.18
CA GLY A 81 -9.60 9.58 -5.78
C GLY A 81 -9.15 10.14 -4.42
N HIS A 82 -8.23 9.48 -3.70
CA HIS A 82 -7.78 9.94 -2.39
C HIS A 82 -7.07 11.31 -2.46
N THR A 83 -7.54 12.28 -1.68
CA THR A 83 -7.11 13.69 -1.79
C THR A 83 -5.93 14.07 -0.91
N GLY A 84 -5.33 13.10 -0.22
CA GLY A 84 -4.25 13.30 0.76
C GLY A 84 -4.77 13.63 2.16
N THR A 85 -6.08 13.65 2.35
CA THR A 85 -6.74 13.82 3.64
C THR A 85 -7.83 12.78 3.78
N ALA A 86 -7.79 11.98 4.85
CA ALA A 86 -8.78 10.96 5.09
C ALA A 86 -10.19 11.56 5.26
N MET A 87 -11.13 11.13 4.41
CA MET A 87 -12.54 11.46 4.48
C MET A 87 -13.36 10.21 4.84
N GLU A 88 -14.53 10.40 5.44
CA GLU A 88 -15.34 9.26 5.90
C GLU A 88 -15.84 8.32 4.79
N LEU A 89 -15.79 8.78 3.53
CA LEU A 89 -16.37 8.12 2.36
C LEU A 89 -15.34 7.87 1.23
N ASP A 90 -14.04 7.97 1.50
CA ASP A 90 -13.01 7.81 0.46
C ASP A 90 -13.13 6.46 -0.26
N GLU A 91 -13.30 5.37 0.47
CA GLU A 91 -13.41 4.04 -0.13
C GLU A 91 -14.72 3.87 -0.93
N PHE A 92 -15.75 4.67 -0.68
CA PHE A 92 -16.95 4.70 -1.52
C PHE A 92 -16.72 5.46 -2.83
N ILE A 93 -15.91 6.52 -2.80
CA ILE A 93 -15.45 7.23 -4.00
C ILE A 93 -14.60 6.29 -4.86
N SER A 94 -13.66 5.58 -4.23
CA SER A 94 -12.84 4.56 -4.85
C SER A 94 -13.69 3.45 -5.52
N LEU A 95 -14.77 3.03 -4.86
CA LEU A 95 -15.70 2.04 -5.41
C LEU A 95 -16.49 2.55 -6.62
N ASP A 96 -16.87 3.83 -6.64
CA ASP A 96 -17.51 4.47 -7.79
C ASP A 96 -16.54 4.57 -8.99
N TYR A 97 -15.29 4.95 -8.74
CA TYR A 97 -14.26 4.97 -9.76
C TYR A 97 -13.95 3.58 -10.34
N PHE A 98 -13.84 2.56 -9.49
CA PHE A 98 -13.71 1.17 -9.90
C PHE A 98 -14.83 0.78 -10.89
N ARG A 99 -16.10 1.03 -10.53
CA ARG A 99 -17.25 0.68 -11.38
C ARG A 99 -17.22 1.39 -12.72
N LYS A 100 -17.03 2.72 -12.71
CA LYS A 100 -16.95 3.54 -13.93
C LYS A 100 -15.83 3.11 -14.86
N THR A 101 -14.72 2.63 -14.32
CA THR A 101 -13.63 2.09 -15.14
C THR A 101 -14.00 0.73 -15.68
N MET A 102 -14.50 -0.20 -14.86
CA MET A 102 -14.85 -1.54 -15.32
C MET A 102 -16.00 -1.56 -16.36
N ASP A 103 -16.92 -0.60 -16.32
CA ASP A 103 -17.95 -0.42 -17.34
C ASP A 103 -17.37 -0.17 -18.75
N LYS A 104 -16.13 0.32 -18.85
CA LYS A 104 -15.41 0.50 -20.12
C LYS A 104 -14.77 -0.80 -20.64
N TYR A 105 -14.61 -1.80 -19.78
CA TYR A 105 -13.95 -3.08 -20.07
C TYR A 105 -14.85 -4.27 -19.74
N PRO A 106 -16.04 -4.40 -20.37
CA PRO A 106 -17.04 -5.41 -20.01
C PRO A 106 -16.54 -6.86 -20.22
N ASP A 107 -15.56 -7.07 -21.10
CA ASP A 107 -14.98 -8.38 -21.39
C ASP A 107 -13.84 -8.75 -20.41
N PHE A 108 -13.40 -7.82 -19.57
CA PHE A 108 -12.36 -8.10 -18.57
C PHE A 108 -12.97 -8.81 -17.36
N LEU A 109 -12.83 -10.14 -17.35
CA LEU A 109 -13.46 -11.00 -16.35
C LEU A 109 -12.87 -10.80 -14.95
N ILE A 110 -13.71 -10.33 -14.03
CA ILE A 110 -13.47 -10.19 -12.58
C ILE A 110 -14.67 -10.70 -11.78
N ASP A 111 -14.48 -10.94 -10.50
CA ASP A 111 -15.56 -11.10 -9.53
C ASP A 111 -15.78 -9.76 -8.80
N ASP A 112 -16.88 -9.05 -9.16
CA ASP A 112 -17.25 -7.76 -8.56
C ASP A 112 -17.39 -7.83 -7.04
N SER A 113 -17.85 -8.96 -6.49
CA SER A 113 -18.01 -9.13 -5.04
C SER A 113 -16.66 -9.09 -4.34
N ILE A 114 -15.64 -9.75 -4.92
CA ILE A 114 -14.26 -9.72 -4.41
C ILE A 114 -13.71 -8.30 -4.46
N CYS A 115 -13.84 -7.62 -5.62
CA CYS A 115 -13.36 -6.24 -5.78
C CYS A 115 -13.98 -5.31 -4.74
N ARG A 116 -15.31 -5.36 -4.58
CA ARG A 116 -16.04 -4.54 -3.61
C ARG A 116 -15.65 -4.83 -2.18
N HIS A 117 -15.54 -6.10 -1.80
CA HIS A 117 -15.10 -6.47 -0.46
C HIS A 117 -13.65 -6.09 -0.19
N GLY A 118 -12.77 -6.20 -1.19
CA GLY A 118 -11.39 -5.79 -1.11
C GLY A 118 -11.26 -4.28 -0.86
N ILE A 119 -11.87 -3.46 -1.72
CA ILE A 119 -11.83 -1.98 -1.63
C ILE A 119 -12.45 -1.49 -0.33
N ILE A 120 -13.68 -1.89 0.01
CA ILE A 120 -14.32 -1.45 1.27
C ILE A 120 -13.61 -2.02 2.51
N GLY A 121 -12.81 -3.08 2.34
CA GLY A 121 -12.03 -3.68 3.40
C GLY A 121 -10.94 -2.75 3.94
N THR A 122 -10.39 -1.86 3.10
CA THR A 122 -9.26 -0.97 3.47
C THR A 122 -9.66 0.18 4.37
N VAL A 123 -10.96 0.41 4.60
CA VAL A 123 -11.47 1.39 5.59
C VAL A 123 -10.82 1.15 6.95
N PHE A 124 -9.80 1.96 7.28
CA PHE A 124 -8.87 1.67 8.37
C PHE A 124 -9.56 1.55 9.75
N LYS A 125 -10.54 2.43 10.01
CA LYS A 125 -11.37 2.42 11.23
C LYS A 125 -12.22 1.15 11.40
N ASN A 126 -12.45 0.41 10.32
CA ASN A 126 -13.26 -0.81 10.30
C ASN A 126 -12.41 -2.08 10.13
N ARG A 127 -11.08 -1.95 10.02
CA ARG A 127 -10.16 -3.08 9.84
C ARG A 127 -10.41 -4.24 10.81
N ALA A 128 -10.57 -3.94 12.10
CA ALA A 128 -10.86 -4.94 13.14
C ALA A 128 -12.25 -5.63 13.02
N LYS A 129 -13.17 -5.04 12.25
CA LYS A 129 -14.54 -5.52 12.07
C LYS A 129 -14.71 -6.34 10.80
N ASN A 130 -13.67 -6.44 9.95
CA ASN A 130 -13.73 -7.18 8.70
C ASN A 130 -13.93 -8.68 8.95
N LYS A 131 -15.02 -9.22 8.40
CA LYS A 131 -15.35 -10.67 8.46
C LYS A 131 -15.07 -11.40 7.16
N ASN A 132 -15.22 -10.73 6.02
CA ASN A 132 -14.97 -11.29 4.70
C ASN A 132 -13.47 -11.56 4.50
N LYS A 133 -13.10 -12.69 3.89
CA LYS A 133 -11.69 -13.07 3.69
C LYS A 133 -10.92 -12.03 2.86
N TYR A 134 -11.50 -11.54 1.77
CA TYR A 134 -10.87 -10.58 0.87
C TYR A 134 -10.73 -9.21 1.51
N SER A 135 -11.72 -8.78 2.30
CA SER A 135 -11.61 -7.54 3.08
C SER A 135 -10.45 -7.58 4.06
N LYS A 136 -10.24 -8.71 4.76
CA LYS A 136 -9.10 -8.87 5.68
C LYS A 136 -7.77 -8.89 4.94
N ILE A 137 -7.68 -9.62 3.83
CA ILE A 137 -6.47 -9.68 3.01
C ILE A 137 -6.10 -8.28 2.54
N MET A 138 -7.02 -7.56 1.88
CA MET A 138 -6.71 -6.23 1.35
C MET A 138 -6.37 -5.22 2.44
N ALA A 139 -7.06 -5.25 3.59
CA ALA A 139 -6.72 -4.39 4.73
C ALA A 139 -5.36 -4.69 5.37
N ASP A 140 -4.80 -5.89 5.16
CA ASP A 140 -3.44 -6.23 5.57
C ASP A 140 -2.41 -5.84 4.51
N LEU A 141 -2.73 -6.08 3.23
CA LEU A 141 -1.83 -5.73 2.11
C LEU A 141 -1.65 -4.22 1.96
N ASP A 142 -2.67 -3.45 2.28
CA ASP A 142 -2.65 -1.98 2.29
C ASP A 142 -1.58 -1.43 3.26
N ILE A 143 -1.46 -2.03 4.45
CA ILE A 143 -0.40 -1.72 5.42
C ILE A 143 0.81 -2.66 5.31
N GLY A 144 0.99 -3.26 4.13
CA GLY A 144 1.89 -4.40 3.93
C GLY A 144 3.38 -4.06 3.99
N ASP A 145 3.73 -2.78 3.93
CA ASP A 145 5.10 -2.29 4.08
C ASP A 145 5.69 -2.69 5.45
N ILE A 146 4.89 -2.66 6.53
CA ILE A 146 5.28 -3.12 7.87
C ILE A 146 5.68 -4.60 7.83
N GLY A 147 4.93 -5.43 7.11
CA GLY A 147 5.17 -6.88 7.06
C GLY A 147 6.21 -7.31 6.04
N SER A 148 6.62 -6.42 5.13
CA SER A 148 7.63 -6.70 4.11
C SER A 148 9.05 -6.71 4.70
N GLY A 149 9.34 -5.81 5.63
CA GLY A 149 10.65 -5.67 6.27
C GLY A 149 10.99 -4.22 6.57
N ILE A 150 12.05 -4.00 7.33
CA ILE A 150 12.41 -2.66 7.80
C ILE A 150 12.73 -1.66 6.69
N ALA A 151 13.38 -2.09 5.61
CA ALA A 151 13.73 -1.20 4.51
C ALA A 151 12.46 -0.69 3.80
N ASP A 152 11.52 -1.58 3.48
CA ASP A 152 10.23 -1.24 2.89
C ASP A 152 9.43 -0.31 3.78
N PHE A 153 9.33 -0.64 5.06
CA PHE A 153 8.61 0.19 6.01
C PHE A 153 9.18 1.60 6.07
N ILE A 154 10.51 1.78 6.20
CA ILE A 154 11.09 3.13 6.17
C ILE A 154 10.84 3.80 4.82
N TYR A 155 11.00 3.09 3.71
CA TYR A 155 10.81 3.64 2.36
C TYR A 155 9.41 4.25 2.19
N TYR A 156 8.36 3.51 2.54
CA TYR A 156 6.98 3.91 2.32
C TYR A 156 6.43 4.80 3.46
N SER A 157 6.69 4.48 4.73
CA SER A 157 6.19 5.29 5.86
C SER A 157 6.79 6.71 5.91
N SER A 158 7.99 6.91 5.37
CA SER A 158 8.56 8.26 5.24
C SER A 158 7.78 9.14 4.28
N LEU A 159 7.19 8.54 3.23
CA LEU A 159 6.29 9.26 2.33
C LEU A 159 4.98 9.60 3.05
N PHE A 160 4.48 8.71 3.92
CA PHE A 160 3.30 8.99 4.74
C PHE A 160 3.54 10.17 5.70
N SER A 161 4.74 10.25 6.31
CA SER A 161 5.14 11.42 7.11
C SER A 161 5.08 12.74 6.34
N LEU A 162 5.41 12.74 5.04
CA LEU A 162 5.33 13.94 4.20
C LEU A 162 3.87 14.35 3.96
N GLU A 163 2.99 13.37 3.79
CA GLU A 163 1.56 13.60 3.54
C GLU A 163 0.83 14.14 4.76
N GLU A 164 1.16 13.65 5.96
CA GLU A 164 0.57 14.13 7.21
C GLU A 164 1.01 15.55 7.60
N TYR A 165 1.92 16.17 6.84
CA TYR A 165 2.49 17.50 7.11
C TYR A 165 3.09 17.65 8.52
N VAL A 166 3.52 16.53 9.13
CA VAL A 166 4.19 16.50 10.42
C VAL A 166 5.71 16.58 10.26
N LYS A 167 6.38 17.11 11.28
CA LYS A 167 7.85 17.07 11.32
C LYS A 167 8.33 15.61 11.39
N PRO A 168 9.36 15.22 10.62
CA PRO A 168 9.83 13.84 10.59
C PRO A 168 10.30 13.35 11.97
N GLU A 169 10.86 14.22 12.80
CA GLU A 169 11.23 13.88 14.19
C GLU A 169 10.01 13.46 15.01
N TYR A 170 8.91 14.20 14.88
CA TYR A 170 7.67 13.90 15.59
C TYR A 170 7.02 12.62 15.05
N PHE A 171 7.08 12.41 13.72
CA PHE A 171 6.59 11.20 13.09
C PHE A 171 7.29 9.94 13.64
N TYR A 172 8.62 9.92 13.61
CA TYR A 172 9.42 8.75 14.01
C TYR A 172 9.53 8.49 15.52
N THR A 173 8.92 9.34 16.36
CA THR A 173 8.97 9.22 17.82
C THR A 173 7.60 9.04 18.46
N GLU A 174 6.60 9.79 17.99
CA GLU A 174 5.27 9.84 18.62
C GLU A 174 4.16 9.26 17.72
N VAL A 175 4.07 9.72 16.47
CA VAL A 175 2.98 9.31 15.55
C VAL A 175 3.04 7.82 15.25
N GLU A 176 4.21 7.34 14.79
CA GLU A 176 4.42 5.94 14.45
C GLU A 176 4.19 5.05 15.69
N LYS A 177 4.67 5.47 16.87
CA LYS A 177 4.44 4.73 18.11
C LYS A 177 2.96 4.58 18.46
N GLY A 178 2.17 5.63 18.22
CA GLY A 178 0.71 5.56 18.34
C GLY A 178 0.10 4.57 17.35
N TYR A 179 0.56 4.61 16.10
CA TYR A 179 0.12 3.74 15.02
C TYR A 179 0.41 2.26 15.31
N PHE A 180 1.63 1.88 15.70
CA PHE A 180 1.95 0.49 16.04
C PHE A 180 1.19 0.00 17.28
N LYS A 181 1.02 0.84 18.30
CA LYS A 181 0.17 0.49 19.46
C LYS A 181 -1.26 0.19 19.04
N TYR A 182 -1.83 1.00 18.16
CA TYR A 182 -3.17 0.76 17.63
C TYR A 182 -3.24 -0.57 16.87
N LEU A 183 -2.33 -0.82 15.92
CA LEU A 183 -2.31 -2.04 15.13
C LEU A 183 -2.16 -3.30 16.00
N MET A 184 -1.24 -3.27 16.97
CA MET A 184 -1.03 -4.38 17.91
C MET A 184 -2.20 -4.58 18.87
N SER A 185 -3.04 -3.56 19.10
CA SER A 185 -4.26 -3.70 19.90
C SER A 185 -5.39 -4.42 19.14
N ILE A 186 -5.37 -4.36 17.80
CA ILE A 186 -6.31 -5.08 16.94
C ILE A 186 -5.89 -6.55 16.82
N ASP A 187 -4.65 -6.78 16.39
CA ASP A 187 -4.06 -8.11 16.29
C ASP A 187 -2.60 -8.07 16.71
N LYS A 188 -2.20 -8.98 17.60
CA LYS A 188 -0.83 -9.05 18.12
C LYS A 188 0.22 -9.27 17.04
N PHE A 189 -0.16 -9.81 15.87
CA PHE A 189 0.73 -10.02 14.73
C PHE A 189 0.68 -8.88 13.71
N VAL A 190 -0.08 -7.82 13.99
CA VAL A 190 -0.41 -6.70 13.10
C VAL A 190 -1.31 -7.13 11.95
N MET A 191 -0.90 -8.12 11.16
CA MET A 191 -1.65 -8.71 10.05
C MET A 191 -2.72 -9.68 10.56
N ILE A 192 -3.97 -9.48 10.15
CA ILE A 192 -5.14 -10.20 10.66
C ILE A 192 -5.35 -11.52 9.90
N SER A 193 -5.21 -11.51 8.58
CA SER A 193 -5.33 -12.67 7.70
C SER A 193 -4.13 -13.59 7.84
N SER A 194 -4.36 -14.89 7.71
CA SER A 194 -3.30 -15.90 7.62
C SER A 194 -2.50 -15.74 6.33
N GLU A 195 -3.21 -15.42 5.25
CA GLU A 195 -2.71 -15.34 3.89
C GLU A 195 -1.73 -14.19 3.74
N ALA A 196 -2.06 -12.99 4.27
CA ALA A 196 -1.10 -11.89 4.28
C ALA A 196 0.10 -12.20 5.19
N ARG A 197 -0.08 -12.89 6.32
CA ARG A 197 1.04 -13.26 7.22
C ARG A 197 2.05 -14.20 6.57
N GLU A 198 1.60 -15.06 5.67
CA GLU A 198 2.49 -15.97 4.94
C GLU A 198 3.45 -15.18 4.04
N VAL A 199 2.94 -14.13 3.38
CA VAL A 199 3.70 -13.34 2.39
C VAL A 199 4.35 -12.08 2.95
N LEU A 200 3.86 -11.61 4.10
CA LEU A 200 4.35 -10.43 4.83
C LEU A 200 4.69 -10.78 6.29
N PRO A 201 5.64 -11.71 6.52
CA PRO A 201 5.85 -12.32 7.82
C PRO A 201 6.59 -11.43 8.82
N ASN A 202 7.12 -10.27 8.39
CA ASN A 202 8.12 -9.54 9.16
C ASN A 202 7.56 -8.49 10.12
N SER A 203 6.24 -8.32 10.24
CA SER A 203 5.65 -7.17 10.94
C SER A 203 6.25 -6.87 12.32
N LEU A 204 6.34 -7.89 13.19
CA LEU A 204 6.91 -7.71 14.54
C LEU A 204 8.42 -7.49 14.54
N LYS A 205 9.13 -8.07 13.57
CA LYS A 205 10.57 -7.88 13.39
C LYS A 205 10.83 -6.45 12.92
N THR A 206 10.09 -5.97 11.92
CA THR A 206 10.13 -4.60 11.41
C THR A 206 9.92 -3.58 12.52
N ILE A 207 8.87 -3.75 13.33
CA ILE A 207 8.59 -2.84 14.47
C ILE A 207 9.78 -2.77 15.43
N ARG A 208 10.37 -3.93 15.77
CA ARG A 208 11.53 -4.00 16.66
C ARG A 208 12.76 -3.33 16.04
N GLU A 209 13.06 -3.64 14.80
CA GLU A 209 14.20 -3.08 14.06
C GLU A 209 14.05 -1.58 13.90
N PHE A 210 12.84 -1.09 13.65
CA PHE A 210 12.55 0.33 13.55
C PHE A 210 13.01 1.09 14.79
N TYR A 211 12.70 0.61 16.00
CA TYR A 211 13.15 1.28 17.23
C TYR A 211 14.65 1.14 17.51
N ASN A 212 15.34 0.22 16.83
CA ASN A 212 16.79 0.07 16.94
C ASN A 212 17.57 1.00 15.98
N ILE A 213 16.92 1.60 14.98
CA ILE A 213 17.56 2.57 14.09
C ILE A 213 17.66 3.93 14.82
N PRO A 214 18.86 4.52 14.96
CA PRO A 214 19.03 5.86 15.50
C PRO A 214 18.20 6.92 14.75
N LEU A 215 17.66 7.90 15.47
CA LEU A 215 16.77 8.92 14.90
C LEU A 215 17.47 9.72 13.78
N ASP A 216 18.73 10.12 13.97
CA ASP A 216 19.54 10.81 12.97
C ASP A 216 19.68 10.00 11.67
N LYS A 217 19.83 8.68 11.76
CA LYS A 217 19.85 7.79 10.59
C LYS A 217 18.48 7.77 9.88
N LYS A 218 17.37 7.72 10.62
CA LYS A 218 16.01 7.82 10.03
C LYS A 218 15.78 9.16 9.33
N LEU A 219 16.24 10.26 9.93
CA LEU A 219 16.14 11.59 9.32
C LEU A 219 16.99 11.69 8.04
N SER A 220 18.18 11.08 8.00
CA SER A 220 18.98 11.00 6.77
C SER A 220 18.28 10.19 5.67
N MET A 221 17.65 9.05 6.02
CA MET A 221 16.85 8.26 5.09
C MET A 221 15.66 9.06 4.54
N PHE A 222 14.95 9.78 5.43
CA PHE A 222 13.84 10.66 5.08
C PHE A 222 14.25 11.72 4.06
N GLU A 223 15.38 12.41 4.28
CA GLU A 223 15.84 13.45 3.35
C GLU A 223 16.20 12.88 1.97
N THR A 224 16.78 11.68 1.89
CA THR A 224 16.96 11.02 0.58
C THR A 224 15.62 10.69 -0.07
N LEU A 225 14.66 10.12 0.69
CA LEU A 225 13.33 9.80 0.16
C LEU A 225 12.52 11.04 -0.21
N LYS A 226 12.78 12.19 0.41
CA LYS A 226 12.15 13.45 0.03
C LYS A 226 12.73 14.01 -1.27
N ASN A 227 14.05 13.95 -1.43
CA ASN A 227 14.75 14.73 -2.46
C ASN A 227 15.25 13.92 -3.68
N GLU A 228 15.21 12.58 -3.64
CA GLU A 228 15.78 11.72 -4.70
C GLU A 228 14.71 10.78 -5.31
N ASP A 229 14.73 10.56 -6.63
CA ASP A 229 13.99 9.46 -7.30
C ASP A 229 14.78 8.15 -7.15
N ILE A 230 14.88 7.67 -5.91
CA ILE A 230 15.57 6.45 -5.52
C ILE A 230 14.60 5.27 -5.52
N THR A 231 15.00 4.14 -6.11
CA THR A 231 14.23 2.89 -6.08
C THR A 231 14.35 2.21 -4.70
N LEU A 232 13.46 1.27 -4.39
CA LEU A 232 13.52 0.53 -3.13
C LEU A 232 14.82 -0.28 -2.99
N ASP A 233 15.32 -0.86 -4.07
CA ASP A 233 16.54 -1.65 -4.05
C ASP A 233 17.79 -0.78 -3.87
N GLU A 234 17.86 0.38 -4.52
CA GLU A 234 18.92 1.36 -4.29
C GLU A 234 18.90 1.90 -2.85
N PHE A 235 17.69 2.13 -2.31
CA PHE A 235 17.53 2.56 -0.91
C PHE A 235 18.01 1.49 0.07
N ARG A 236 17.70 0.21 -0.18
CA ARG A 236 18.22 -0.93 0.59
C ARG A 236 19.75 -0.97 0.56
N GLU A 237 20.33 -0.88 -0.64
CA GLU A 237 21.78 -0.89 -0.84
C GLU A 237 22.47 0.26 -0.10
N LYS A 238 21.88 1.46 -0.13
CA LYS A 238 22.46 2.65 0.50
C LYS A 238 22.46 2.60 2.03
N TYR A 239 21.47 1.96 2.66
CA TYR A 239 21.24 2.13 4.11
C TYR A 239 21.23 0.84 4.95
N PHE A 240 21.04 -0.31 4.32
CA PHE A 240 20.82 -1.60 4.99
C PHE A 240 21.81 -2.69 4.58
N ASN A 241 22.66 -2.45 3.58
CA ASN A 241 23.76 -3.32 3.19
C ASN A 241 25.12 -2.85 3.75
#